data_AF-A0A453HP47-F1
#
_entry.id   AF-A0A453HP47-F1
#
_cell.length_a   1.000
_cell.length_b   1.000
_cell.length_c   1.000
_cell.angle_alpha   90.00
_cell.angle_beta   90.00
_cell.angle_gamma   90.00
#
_symmetry.space_group_name_H-M   'P 1'
#
loop_
_entity.id
_entity.type
_entity.pdbx_description
1 polymer ?
#
loop_
_entity_poly.entity_id
_entity_poly.type
_entity_poly.pdbx_seq_one_letter_code
_entity_poly.pdbx_strand_id
1 'polypeptide(L)'
;MVDIHECAVVLVQEPDHAAAAANPDPSSISAHAWRPFEDAAAAVVGRIQPSVSSEDRRAAVVHYVQRLIRCSVGCEVTSYSLLFPHAPIL
;
A
#
# COMPACT_ATOMS: atom_id res chain seq x y z
N MET A 1 18.80 16.41 -18.57
CA MET A 1 18.00 16.91 -17.44
C MET A 1 16.60 17.04 -17.99
N VAL A 2 15.76 16.02 -17.75
CA VAL A 2 14.43 15.96 -18.37
C VAL A 2 13.48 16.79 -17.50
N ASP A 3 12.86 17.77 -18.16
CA ASP A 3 11.96 18.75 -17.59
C ASP A 3 10.68 18.07 -17.07
N ILE A 4 10.40 18.21 -15.78
CA ILE A 4 9.14 17.83 -15.15
C ILE A 4 8.29 19.08 -15.15
N HIS A 5 7.71 19.40 -16.29
CA HIS A 5 6.65 20.38 -16.34
C HIS A 5 5.54 19.86 -17.24
N GLU A 6 4.32 19.95 -16.70
CA GLU A 6 3.06 19.69 -17.40
C GLU A 6 2.51 18.25 -17.37
N CYS A 7 2.40 17.68 -16.17
CA CYS A 7 1.17 16.94 -15.82
C CYS A 7 0.19 17.92 -15.16
N ALA A 8 -0.14 19.02 -15.84
CA ALA A 8 -1.32 19.79 -15.50
C ALA A 8 -2.51 18.91 -15.89
N VAL A 9 -3.10 18.24 -14.90
CA VAL A 9 -4.39 17.59 -15.08
C VAL A 9 -5.35 18.71 -15.46
N VAL A 10 -5.60 18.87 -16.75
CA VAL A 10 -6.74 19.65 -17.22
C VAL A 10 -7.95 18.82 -16.80
N LEU A 11 -8.43 19.07 -15.59
CA LEU A 11 -9.79 18.74 -15.22
C LEU A 11 -10.68 19.61 -16.10
N VAL A 12 -10.96 19.15 -17.32
CA VAL A 12 -12.08 19.68 -18.09
C VAL A 12 -13.31 19.34 -17.25
N GLN A 13 -13.77 20.31 -16.46
CA GLN A 13 -15.08 20.28 -15.86
C GLN A 13 -16.09 20.39 -17.00
N GLU A 14 -16.63 19.25 -17.42
CA GLU A 14 -17.85 19.24 -18.22
C GLU A 14 -19.04 19.69 -17.35
N PRO A 15 -19.87 20.63 -17.82
CA PRO A 15 -20.91 21.24 -17.05
C PRO A 15 -22.16 20.37 -17.07
N ASP A 16 -22.36 19.55 -16.05
CA ASP A 16 -23.68 19.43 -15.44
C ASP A 16 -23.55 18.70 -14.11
N HIS A 17 -23.98 19.37 -13.04
CA HIS A 17 -24.32 18.72 -11.79
C HIS A 17 -25.61 17.91 -12.00
N ALA A 18 -25.54 16.84 -12.81
CA ALA A 18 -26.58 15.85 -12.88
C ALA A 18 -26.50 15.02 -11.59
N ALA A 19 -27.23 15.48 -10.57
CA ALA A 19 -27.48 14.85 -9.26
C ALA A 19 -26.25 14.18 -8.63
N ALA A 20 -25.84 14.59 -7.41
CA ALA A 20 -24.95 13.74 -6.61
C ALA A 20 -25.59 12.35 -6.50
N ALA A 21 -25.17 11.42 -7.36
CA ALA A 21 -25.71 10.08 -7.39
C ALA A 21 -25.33 9.51 -6.03
N ALA A 22 -26.33 9.33 -5.17
CA ALA A 22 -26.13 8.66 -3.90
C ALA A 22 -25.34 7.39 -4.21
N ASN A 23 -24.22 7.19 -3.52
CA ASN A 23 -23.41 5.99 -3.73
C ASN A 23 -24.34 4.79 -3.68
N PRO A 24 -24.42 3.96 -4.74
CA PRO A 24 -25.32 2.82 -4.75
C PRO A 24 -25.08 1.96 -3.50
N ASP A 25 -26.13 1.36 -2.98
CA ASP A 25 -26.00 0.43 -1.86
C ASP A 25 -24.93 -0.62 -2.23
N PRO A 26 -23.85 -0.79 -1.45
CA PRO A 26 -22.79 -1.74 -1.77
C PRO A 26 -23.31 -3.17 -1.98
N SER A 27 -24.45 -3.52 -1.37
CA SER A 27 -25.11 -4.81 -1.57
C SER A 27 -25.68 -5.02 -2.98
N SER A 28 -25.91 -3.93 -3.73
CA SER A 28 -26.43 -3.97 -5.11
C SER A 28 -25.38 -4.30 -6.17
N ILE A 29 -24.09 -4.29 -5.81
CA ILE A 29 -23.00 -4.63 -6.73
C ILE A 29 -22.91 -6.16 -6.85
N SER A 30 -23.18 -6.67 -8.05
CA SER A 30 -23.10 -8.11 -8.30
C SER A 30 -21.68 -8.67 -8.12
N ALA A 31 -21.57 -9.94 -7.75
CA ALA A 31 -20.27 -10.63 -7.65
C ALA A 31 -19.49 -10.61 -8.98
N HIS A 32 -20.18 -10.64 -10.12
CA HIS A 32 -19.52 -10.55 -11.43
C HIS A 32 -18.87 -9.18 -11.66
N ALA A 33 -19.48 -8.10 -11.16
CA ALA A 33 -18.90 -6.76 -11.21
C ALA A 33 -17.76 -6.57 -10.20
N TRP A 34 -17.78 -7.28 -9.06
CA TRP A 34 -16.72 -7.26 -8.04
C TRP A 34 -15.45 -8.00 -8.47
N ARG A 35 -15.58 -9.13 -9.17
CA ARG A 35 -14.44 -10.00 -9.54
C ARG A 35 -13.27 -9.27 -10.22
N PRO A 36 -13.48 -8.45 -11.28
CA PRO A 36 -12.38 -7.72 -11.90
C PRO A 36 -11.66 -6.76 -10.95
N PHE A 37 -12.38 -6.18 -9.99
CA PHE A 37 -11.80 -5.31 -8.97
C PHE A 37 -10.95 -6.11 -7.98
N GLU A 38 -11.47 -7.24 -7.49
CA GLU A 38 -10.73 -8.15 -6.60
C GLU A 38 -9.47 -8.68 -7.27
N ASP A 39 -9.55 -9.10 -8.54
CA ASP A 39 -8.41 -9.57 -9.33
C ASP A 39 -7.34 -8.47 -9.48
N ALA A 40 -7.77 -7.23 -9.79
CA ALA A 40 -6.87 -6.10 -9.90
C ALA A 40 -6.20 -5.75 -8.55
N ALA A 41 -6.97 -5.75 -7.46
CA ALA A 41 -6.46 -5.51 -6.12
C ALA A 41 -5.45 -6.59 -5.71
N ALA A 42 -5.77 -7.87 -5.95
CA ALA A 42 -4.88 -9.00 -5.68
C ALA A 42 -3.58 -8.91 -6.50
N ALA A 43 -3.65 -8.49 -7.76
CA ALA A 43 -2.47 -8.29 -8.59
C ALA A 43 -1.55 -7.18 -8.05
N VAL A 44 -2.12 -6.08 -7.56
CA VAL A 44 -1.34 -5.00 -6.92
C VAL A 44 -0.72 -5.50 -5.62
N VAL A 45 -1.52 -6.11 -4.74
CA VAL A 45 -1.06 -6.67 -3.46
C VAL A 45 0.09 -7.64 -3.72
N GLY A 46 -0.08 -8.60 -4.63
CA GLY A 46 0.95 -9.58 -4.97
C GLY A 46 2.28 -8.98 -5.45
N ARG A 47 2.29 -7.76 -6.00
CA ARG A 47 3.52 -7.04 -6.38
C ARG A 47 4.15 -6.24 -5.26
N ILE A 48 3.37 -5.74 -4.31
CA ILE A 48 3.87 -4.90 -3.21
C ILE A 48 4.19 -5.71 -1.95
N GLN A 49 3.73 -6.97 -1.87
CA GLN A 49 4.05 -7.83 -0.73
C GLN A 49 5.57 -7.98 -0.56
N PRO A 50 6.07 -7.93 0.68
CA PRO A 50 7.46 -8.25 0.95
C PRO A 50 7.81 -9.65 0.44
N SER A 51 8.94 -9.76 -0.23
CA SER A 51 9.58 -11.05 -0.49
C SER A 51 10.42 -11.48 0.72
N VAL A 52 10.67 -12.79 0.85
CA VAL A 52 11.60 -13.35 1.85
C VAL A 52 12.94 -12.60 1.84
N SER A 53 13.51 -12.39 0.64
CA SER A 53 14.78 -11.67 0.50
C SER A 53 14.74 -10.21 0.99
N SER A 54 13.61 -9.52 0.84
CA SER A 54 13.45 -8.16 1.34
C SER A 54 13.22 -8.14 2.85
N GLU A 55 12.56 -9.15 3.40
CA GLU A 55 12.39 -9.29 4.84
C GLU A 55 13.70 -9.60 5.55
N ASP A 56 14.52 -10.50 5.00
CA ASP A 56 15.85 -10.81 5.51
C ASP A 56 16.75 -9.56 5.51
N ARG A 57 16.73 -8.78 4.40
CA ARG A 57 17.46 -7.52 4.31
C ARG A 57 16.97 -6.49 5.33
N ARG A 58 15.66 -6.36 5.49
CA ARG A 58 15.05 -5.47 6.50
C ARG A 58 15.48 -5.88 7.91
N ALA A 59 15.43 -7.17 8.22
CA ALA A 59 15.85 -7.71 9.52
C ALA A 59 17.34 -7.44 9.80
N ALA A 60 18.21 -7.61 8.80
CA ALA A 60 19.64 -7.32 8.92
C ALA A 60 19.91 -5.84 9.24
N VAL A 61 19.21 -4.91 8.55
CA VAL A 61 19.33 -3.47 8.81
C VAL A 61 18.83 -3.11 10.21
N VAL A 62 17.65 -3.61 10.59
CA VAL A 62 17.07 -3.37 11.94
C VAL A 62 18.03 -3.86 13.02
N HIS A 63 18.53 -5.09 12.89
CA HIS A 63 19.48 -5.67 13.83
C HIS A 63 20.77 -4.86 13.92
N TYR A 64 21.30 -4.38 12.79
CA TYR A 64 22.49 -3.52 12.78
C TYR A 64 22.25 -2.21 13.54
N VAL A 65 21.17 -1.50 13.25
CA VAL A 65 20.84 -0.21 13.89
C VAL A 65 20.58 -0.39 15.38
N GLN A 66 19.83 -1.43 15.77
CA GLN A 66 19.60 -1.77 17.18
C GLN A 66 20.92 -2.01 17.93
N ARG A 67 21.83 -2.80 17.34
CA ARG A 67 23.15 -3.04 17.92
C ARG A 67 23.96 -1.77 18.04
N LEU A 68 23.98 -0.94 17.00
CA LEU A 68 24.71 0.33 16.98
C LEU A 68 24.23 1.22 18.13
N ILE A 69 22.93 1.47 18.22
CA ILE A 69 22.34 2.36 19.25
C ILE A 69 22.60 1.80 20.65
N ARG A 70 22.41 0.50 20.85
CA ARG A 70 22.67 -0.15 22.15
C ARG A 70 24.14 0.01 22.56
N CYS A 71 25.08 -0.18 21.64
CA CYS A 71 26.51 -0.06 21.92
C CYS A 71 26.96 1.40 22.08
N SER A 72 26.33 2.36 21.41
CA SER A 72 26.72 3.76 21.44
C SER A 72 26.12 4.54 22.61
N VAL A 73 24.86 4.30 22.96
CA VAL A 73 24.12 5.09 23.96
C VAL A 73 23.36 4.25 25.00
N GLY A 74 23.42 2.92 24.93
CA GLY A 74 22.77 2.04 25.91
C GLY A 74 21.25 1.92 25.76
N CYS A 75 20.66 2.48 24.70
CA CYS A 75 19.21 2.43 24.46
C CYS A 75 18.81 1.21 23.61
N GLU A 76 17.60 0.71 23.85
CA GLU A 76 16.97 -0.33 23.04
C GLU A 76 15.96 0.28 22.08
N VAL A 77 15.92 -0.21 20.84
CA VAL A 77 15.01 0.29 19.79
C VAL A 77 14.13 -0.85 19.33
N THR A 78 12.81 -0.66 19.40
CA THR A 78 11.83 -1.60 18.85
C THR A 78 11.34 -1.09 17.51
N SER A 79 11.28 -1.96 16.50
CA SER A 79 10.70 -1.62 15.21
C SER A 79 9.17 -1.72 15.28
N TYR A 80 8.45 -0.64 14.99
CA TYR A 80 7.00 -0.69 14.79
C TYR A 80 6.71 -1.25 13.39
N SER A 81 6.07 -2.41 13.31
CA SER A 81 5.69 -3.03 12.03
C SER A 81 4.17 -3.11 11.93
N LEU A 82 3.60 -2.67 10.80
CA LEU A 82 2.21 -3.00 10.38
C LEU A 82 2.08 -4.44 9.87
N LEU A 83 3.08 -5.30 10.15
CA LEU A 83 3.05 -6.70 9.77
C LEU A 83 1.86 -7.33 10.46
N PHE A 84 0.82 -7.60 9.67
CA PHE A 84 -0.21 -8.55 10.04
C PHE A 84 0.52 -9.82 10.51
N PRO A 85 0.41 -10.19 11.78
CA PRO A 85 1.01 -11.42 12.25
C PRO A 85 0.32 -12.55 11.51
N HIS A 86 1.03 -13.14 10.54
CA HIS A 86 0.78 -14.49 10.04
C HIS A 86 -0.69 -14.83 9.74
N ALA A 87 -1.41 -14.00 8.97
CA ALA A 87 -2.69 -14.42 8.41
C ALA A 87 -2.40 -15.31 7.18
N PRO A 88 -2.66 -16.64 7.22
CA PRO A 88 -2.63 -17.42 6.00
C PRO A 88 -3.72 -16.88 5.07
N ILE A 89 -3.33 -16.54 3.85
CA ILE A 89 -4.28 -16.28 2.78
C ILE A 89 -4.87 -17.65 2.41
N LEU A 90 -6.07 -17.93 2.93
CA LEU A 90 -6.95 -19.01 2.49
C LEU A 90 -8.33 -18.42 2.24
#